data_AF-A0A937P3D9-F1
#
_entry.id   AF-A0A937P3D9-F1
#
_cell.length_a   1.000
_cell.length_b   1.000
_cell.length_c   1.000
_cell.angle_alpha   90.00
_cell.angle_beta   90.00
_cell.angle_gamma   90.00
#
_symmetry.space_group_name_H-M   'P 1'
#
loop_
_entity.id
_entity.type
_entity.pdbx_description
1 polymer ?
#
loop_
_entity_poly.entity_id
_entity_poly.type
_entity_poly.pdbx_seq_one_letter_code
_entity_poly.pdbx_strand_id
1 'polypeptide(L)'
;MSKALNRINEIASNKKSDWIEDATVRHSNIEWSDKSFRIAVRILREIRRQKPINGMSQKKLADEMGVSPQYINKVVKGQENLTLETISKIEKVLGISLIQVATVQTSQVLIGQFDSNTSSFINKNVAVPVRKSVISFNEPKYLRATGTNG
;
A
#
# COMPACT_ATOMS: atom_id res chain seq x y z
N MET A 1 5.40 39.36 39.31
CA MET A 1 4.37 39.69 38.31
C MET A 1 3.83 38.40 37.71
N SER A 2 2.50 38.28 37.64
CA SER A 2 1.75 37.02 37.52
C SER A 2 2.00 36.26 36.21
N LYS A 3 2.24 34.94 36.30
CA LYS A 3 2.34 33.98 35.18
C LYS A 3 1.14 34.06 34.22
N ALA A 4 -0.01 34.52 34.73
CA ALA A 4 -1.22 34.76 33.94
C ALA A 4 -1.10 35.95 32.97
N LEU A 5 -0.44 37.04 33.39
CA LEU A 5 -0.22 38.22 32.53
C LEU A 5 0.69 37.87 31.35
N ASN A 6 1.70 37.04 31.56
CA ASN A 6 2.58 36.58 30.48
C ASN A 6 1.83 35.76 29.44
N ARG A 7 0.93 34.85 29.85
CA ARG A 7 0.08 34.08 28.92
C ARG A 7 -0.90 34.95 28.16
N ILE A 8 -1.52 35.93 28.82
CA ILE A 8 -2.45 36.87 28.18
C ILE A 8 -1.71 37.67 27.10
N ASN A 9 -0.51 38.18 27.40
CA ASN A 9 0.30 38.91 26.42
C ASN A 9 0.81 38.02 25.27
N GLU A 10 1.09 36.75 25.52
CA GLU A 10 1.51 35.78 24.51
C GLU A 10 0.37 35.46 23.52
N ILE A 11 -0.85 35.24 24.03
CA ILE A 11 -2.06 35.01 23.22
C ILE A 11 -2.48 36.28 22.47
N ALA A 12 -2.29 37.46 23.09
CA ALA A 12 -2.58 38.74 22.46
C ALA A 12 -1.52 39.18 21.44
N SER A 13 -0.38 38.50 21.37
CA SER A 13 0.60 38.74 20.31
C SER A 13 0.01 38.29 18.98
N ASN A 14 0.07 39.15 17.94
CA ASN A 14 -0.51 38.94 16.61
C ASN A 14 0.23 37.85 15.79
N LYS A 15 0.77 36.81 16.45
CA LYS A 15 1.33 35.64 15.78
C LYS A 15 0.20 34.83 15.17
N LYS A 16 0.24 34.63 13.86
CA LYS A 16 -0.65 33.72 13.14
C LYS A 16 -0.54 32.33 13.80
N SER A 17 -1.68 31.73 14.15
CA SER A 17 -1.71 30.40 14.78
C SER A 17 -1.14 29.34 13.83
N ASP A 18 -0.30 28.44 14.36
CA ASP A 18 0.27 27.29 13.65
C ASP A 18 -0.78 26.30 13.12
N TRP A 19 -2.07 26.50 13.46
CA TRP A 19 -3.19 25.63 13.05
C TRP A 19 -3.28 25.41 11.53
N ILE A 20 -3.01 26.44 10.73
CA ILE A 20 -3.02 26.33 9.26
C ILE A 20 -1.86 25.46 8.80
N GLU A 21 -0.68 25.66 9.38
CA GLU A 21 0.53 24.92 9.03
C GLU A 21 0.40 23.44 9.43
N ASP A 22 -0.07 23.19 10.65
CA ASP A 22 -0.46 21.87 11.16
C ASP A 22 -1.51 21.17 10.27
N ALA A 23 -2.51 21.90 9.77
CA ALA A 23 -3.53 21.36 8.88
C ALA A 23 -2.95 20.97 7.50
N THR A 24 -2.02 21.78 6.97
CA THR A 24 -1.35 21.49 5.69
C THR A 24 -0.41 20.30 5.78
N VAL A 25 0.31 20.12 6.90
CA VAL A 25 1.16 18.95 7.15
C VAL A 25 0.35 17.66 7.22
N ARG A 26 -0.87 17.71 7.77
CA ARG A 26 -1.80 16.56 7.74
C ARG A 26 -2.25 16.23 6.31
N HIS A 27 -2.40 17.23 5.44
CA HIS A 27 -2.83 17.04 4.05
C HIS A 27 -1.71 16.51 3.13
N SER A 28 -0.47 16.99 3.26
CA SER A 28 0.63 16.57 2.38
C SER A 28 1.06 15.11 2.60
N ASN A 29 0.74 14.53 3.76
CA ASN A 29 1.11 13.17 4.15
C ASN A 29 -0.03 12.15 4.10
N ILE A 30 -1.17 12.46 3.48
CA ILE A 30 -2.37 11.59 3.49
C ILE A 30 -2.05 10.18 2.98
N GLU A 31 -1.41 10.05 1.81
CA GLU A 31 -1.13 8.72 1.25
C GLU A 31 -0.14 7.91 2.08
N TRP A 32 0.91 8.57 2.58
CA TRP A 32 1.90 7.91 3.44
C TRP A 32 1.28 7.49 4.77
N SER A 33 0.43 8.34 5.35
CA SER A 33 -0.29 8.06 6.59
C SER A 33 -1.27 6.90 6.42
N ASP A 34 -2.03 6.85 5.32
CA ASP A 34 -2.91 5.73 5.02
C ASP A 34 -2.14 4.41 4.89
N LYS A 35 -1.07 4.40 4.08
CA LYS A 35 -0.23 3.20 3.89
C LYS A 35 0.39 2.74 5.21
N SER A 36 0.93 3.68 6.00
CA SER A 36 1.54 3.40 7.30
C SER A 36 0.52 2.87 8.30
N PHE A 37 -0.68 3.44 8.33
CA PHE A 37 -1.78 2.97 9.16
C PHE A 37 -2.23 1.56 8.78
N ARG A 38 -2.37 1.27 7.48
CA ARG A 38 -2.72 -0.07 6.98
C ARG A 38 -1.69 -1.12 7.39
N ILE A 39 -0.40 -0.79 7.29
CA ILE A 39 0.69 -1.65 7.76
C ILE A 39 0.58 -1.88 9.28
N ALA A 40 0.39 -0.82 10.05
CA ALA A 40 0.25 -0.89 11.51
C ALA A 40 -0.91 -1.79 11.95
N VAL A 41 -2.10 -1.64 11.33
CA VAL A 41 -3.26 -2.48 11.58
C VAL A 41 -2.97 -3.94 11.25
N ARG A 42 -2.25 -4.21 10.16
CA ARG A 42 -1.87 -5.57 9.76
C ARG A 42 -0.96 -6.24 10.79
N ILE A 43 0.05 -5.51 11.27
CA ILE A 43 0.96 -5.97 12.33
C ILE A 43 0.17 -6.28 13.61
N LEU A 44 -0.69 -5.36 14.06
CA LEU A 44 -1.49 -5.55 15.27
C LEU A 44 -2.43 -6.75 15.18
N ARG A 45 -3.05 -6.95 14.01
CA ARG A 45 -3.91 -8.10 13.76
C ARG A 45 -3.12 -9.40 13.86
N GLU A 46 -1.91 -9.44 13.31
CA GLU A 46 -1.08 -10.64 13.35
C GLU A 46 -0.57 -10.95 14.76
N ILE A 47 -0.12 -9.93 15.51
CA ILE A 47 0.25 -10.10 16.92
C ILE A 47 -0.92 -10.70 17.71
N ARG A 48 -2.15 -10.19 17.53
CA ARG A 48 -3.34 -10.73 18.21
C ARG A 48 -3.63 -12.18 17.80
N ARG A 49 -3.45 -12.52 16.52
CA ARG A 49 -3.64 -13.88 16.01
C ARG A 49 -2.66 -14.88 16.61
N GLN A 50 -1.39 -14.49 16.74
CA GLN A 50 -0.34 -15.36 17.25
C GLN A 50 -0.25 -15.40 18.78
N LYS A 51 -0.78 -14.39 19.48
CA LYS A 51 -0.78 -14.30 20.94
C LYS A 51 -1.19 -15.61 21.66
N PRO A 52 -2.29 -16.31 21.31
CA PRO A 52 -2.64 -17.58 21.96
C PRO A 52 -1.72 -18.76 21.58
N ILE A 53 -0.98 -18.67 20.48
CA ILE A 53 -0.16 -19.77 19.94
C ILE A 53 1.25 -19.73 20.53
N ASN A 54 1.89 -18.57 20.51
CA ASN A 54 3.30 -18.41 20.89
C ASN A 54 3.54 -17.25 21.89
N GLY A 55 2.48 -16.67 22.46
CA GLY A 55 2.58 -15.54 23.38
C GLY A 55 3.02 -14.23 22.71
N MET A 56 2.78 -14.07 21.40
CA MET A 56 3.18 -12.86 20.66
C MET A 56 2.65 -11.58 21.32
N SER A 57 3.55 -10.60 21.46
CA SER A 57 3.26 -9.26 21.97
C SER A 57 4.14 -8.24 21.26
N GLN A 58 3.81 -6.95 21.36
CA GLN A 58 4.65 -5.89 20.79
C GLN A 58 6.06 -5.87 21.38
N LYS A 59 6.18 -6.21 22.68
CA LYS A 59 7.48 -6.34 23.35
C LYS A 59 8.27 -7.51 22.77
N LYS A 60 7.63 -8.67 22.63
CA LYS A 60 8.27 -9.86 22.03
C LYS A 60 8.70 -9.62 20.58
N LEU A 61 7.88 -8.93 19.79
CA LEU A 61 8.25 -8.50 18.43
C LEU A 61 9.47 -7.57 18.45
N ALA A 62 9.55 -6.64 19.41
CA ALA A 62 10.71 -5.77 19.56
C ALA A 62 11.98 -6.56 19.90
N ASP A 63 11.86 -7.52 20.82
CA ASP A 63 12.96 -8.40 21.23
C ASP A 63 13.44 -9.27 20.05
N GLU A 64 12.52 -9.88 19.28
CA GLU A 64 12.85 -10.69 18.09
C GLU A 64 13.44 -9.87 16.94
N MET A 65 13.10 -8.58 16.85
CA MET A 65 13.68 -7.64 15.89
C MET A 65 15.00 -7.02 16.36
N GLY A 66 15.37 -7.17 17.64
CA GLY A 66 16.52 -6.49 18.24
C GLY A 66 16.37 -4.96 18.29
N VAL A 67 15.13 -4.46 18.41
CA VAL A 67 14.82 -3.03 18.45
C VAL A 67 14.16 -2.64 19.77
N SER A 68 14.13 -1.35 20.05
CA SER A 68 13.44 -0.81 21.23
C SER A 68 11.92 -1.04 21.16
N PRO A 69 11.25 -1.42 22.27
CA PRO A 69 9.79 -1.49 22.34
C PRO A 69 9.10 -0.15 22.03
N GLN A 70 9.75 0.98 22.34
CA GLN A 70 9.29 2.32 22.00
C GLN A 70 9.25 2.55 20.49
N TYR A 71 10.22 1.98 19.76
CA TYR A 71 10.21 2.01 18.29
C TYR A 71 8.99 1.25 17.75
N ILE A 72 8.77 0.00 18.17
CA ILE A 72 7.59 -0.78 17.75
C ILE A 72 6.28 -0.06 18.09
N ASN A 73 6.20 0.64 19.22
CA ASN A 73 5.05 1.47 19.57
C ASN A 73 4.77 2.61 18.58
N LYS A 74 5.81 3.23 18.00
CA LYS A 74 5.64 4.23 16.93
C LYS A 74 5.21 3.58 15.62
N VAL A 75 5.78 2.42 15.30
CA VAL A 75 5.44 1.63 14.11
C VAL A 75 3.96 1.24 14.11
N VAL A 76 3.46 0.65 15.19
CA VAL A 76 2.04 0.23 15.31
C VAL A 76 1.06 1.40 15.43
N LYS A 77 1.54 2.63 15.59
CA LYS A 77 0.74 3.86 15.50
C LYS A 77 0.78 4.50 14.11
N GLY A 78 1.58 3.96 13.18
CA GLY A 78 1.78 4.55 11.85
C GLY A 78 2.50 5.90 11.87
N GLN A 79 3.25 6.19 12.93
CA GLN A 79 3.97 7.46 13.13
C GLN A 79 5.44 7.38 12.71
N GLU A 80 5.91 6.19 12.33
CA GLU A 80 7.30 5.92 12.00
C GLU A 80 7.48 5.73 10.49
N ASN A 81 8.52 6.32 9.93
CA ASN A 81 8.92 6.04 8.55
C ASN A 81 9.74 4.75 8.50
N LEU A 82 9.11 3.66 8.08
CA LEU A 82 9.73 2.34 8.00
C LEU A 82 10.62 2.24 6.76
N THR A 83 11.88 1.82 6.94
CA THR A 83 12.72 1.41 5.81
C THR A 83 12.24 0.06 5.27
N LEU A 84 12.51 -0.22 3.99
CA LEU A 84 12.19 -1.53 3.38
C LEU A 84 12.86 -2.70 4.12
N GLU A 85 14.04 -2.46 4.70
CA GLU A 85 14.74 -3.43 5.53
C GLU A 85 13.93 -3.78 6.78
N THR A 86 13.43 -2.77 7.50
CA THR A 86 12.61 -2.97 8.69
C THR A 86 11.31 -3.70 8.34
N ILE A 87 10.68 -3.35 7.23
CA ILE A 87 9.47 -4.03 6.75
C ILE A 87 9.77 -5.51 6.50
N SER A 88 10.85 -5.79 5.77
CA SER A 88 11.28 -7.17 5.48
C SER A 88 11.59 -7.97 6.75
N LYS A 89 12.17 -7.33 7.77
CA LYS A 89 12.42 -7.95 9.09
C LYS A 89 11.10 -8.29 9.80
N ILE A 90 10.15 -7.35 9.84
CA ILE A 90 8.82 -7.58 10.43
C ILE A 90 8.11 -8.73 9.70
N GLU A 91 8.15 -8.75 8.37
CA GLU A 91 7.57 -9.81 7.54
C GLU A 91 8.16 -11.18 7.88
N LYS A 92 9.48 -11.28 8.04
CA LYS A 92 10.17 -12.52 8.44
C LYS A 92 9.78 -12.99 9.84
N VAL A 93 9.74 -12.08 10.81
CA VAL A 93 9.40 -12.40 12.21
C VAL A 93 7.95 -12.84 12.34
N LEU A 94 7.03 -12.11 11.71
CA LEU A 94 5.59 -12.40 11.80
C LEU A 94 5.11 -13.43 10.77
N GLY A 95 5.91 -13.76 9.76
CA GLY A 95 5.52 -14.68 8.68
C GLY A 95 4.39 -14.13 7.80
N ILE A 96 4.38 -12.81 7.55
CA ILE A 96 3.35 -12.12 6.75
C ILE A 96 3.97 -11.31 5.63
N SER A 97 3.14 -10.91 4.65
CA SER A 97 3.49 -9.90 3.64
C SER A 97 2.75 -8.60 3.97
N LEU A 98 3.50 -7.50 4.09
CA LEU A 98 3.04 -6.14 4.33
C LEU A 98 3.00 -5.33 3.04
N ILE A 99 4.00 -5.50 2.17
CA ILE A 99 4.10 -4.79 0.88
C ILE A 99 4.25 -5.80 -0.26
N GLN A 100 3.56 -5.56 -1.36
CA GLN A 100 3.68 -6.32 -2.60
C GLN A 100 4.02 -5.40 -3.76
N VAL A 101 4.97 -5.82 -4.59
CA VAL A 101 5.31 -5.13 -5.84
C VAL A 101 4.53 -5.78 -6.97
N ALA A 102 3.80 -4.99 -7.75
CA ALA A 102 3.04 -5.51 -8.88
C ALA A 102 4.01 -6.09 -9.93
N THR A 103 3.92 -7.39 -10.18
CA THR A 103 4.67 -8.05 -11.25
C THR A 103 3.81 -8.04 -12.51
N VAL A 104 4.27 -7.33 -13.55
CA VAL A 104 3.66 -7.44 -14.87
C VAL A 104 4.21 -8.70 -15.51
N GLN A 105 3.39 -9.74 -15.64
CA GLN A 105 3.73 -10.89 -16.44
C GLN A 105 3.59 -10.49 -17.90
N THR A 106 4.70 -10.15 -18.56
CA THR A 106 4.72 -10.07 -20.02
C THR A 106 4.56 -11.49 -20.52
N SER A 107 3.35 -11.86 -20.94
CA SER A 107 3.14 -13.06 -21.73
C SER A 107 4.04 -12.93 -22.94
N GLN A 108 5.12 -13.71 -23.00
CA GLN A 108 5.85 -13.86 -24.25
C GLN A 108 4.84 -14.44 -25.25
N VAL A 109 4.41 -13.62 -26.19
CA VAL A 109 3.74 -14.13 -27.37
C VAL A 109 4.82 -14.96 -28.07
N LEU A 110 4.74 -16.28 -27.92
CA LEU A 110 5.43 -17.21 -28.80
C LEU A 110 4.88 -16.89 -30.20
N ILE A 111 5.59 -16.05 -30.95
CA ILE A 111 5.43 -15.98 -32.39
C ILE A 111 5.81 -17.38 -32.84
N GLY A 112 4.79 -18.21 -33.08
CA GLY A 112 4.98 -19.59 -33.51
C GLY A 112 5.98 -19.61 -34.64
N GLN A 113 6.93 -20.53 -34.57
CA GLN A 113 7.84 -20.83 -35.67
C GLN A 113 6.97 -21.04 -36.90
N PHE A 114 6.97 -20.07 -37.81
CA PHE A 114 6.38 -20.25 -39.12
C PHE A 114 7.30 -21.22 -39.84
N ASP A 115 7.01 -22.51 -39.75
CA ASP A 115 7.62 -23.51 -40.59
C ASP A 115 7.29 -23.13 -42.04
N SER A 116 8.24 -22.50 -42.71
CA SER A 116 8.15 -22.06 -44.11
C SER A 116 8.09 -23.24 -45.11
N ASN A 117 7.95 -24.47 -44.62
CA ASN A 117 8.06 -25.70 -45.40
C ASN A 117 6.78 -26.56 -45.43
N THR A 118 5.63 -26.08 -44.97
CA THR A 118 4.36 -26.75 -45.28
C THR A 118 3.55 -25.93 -46.28
N SER A 119 3.85 -26.12 -47.56
CA SER A 119 2.87 -25.95 -48.63
C SER A 119 1.80 -27.05 -48.52
N SER A 120 1.08 -27.10 -47.40
CA SER A 120 -0.14 -27.90 -47.29
C SER A 120 -1.31 -27.05 -47.78
N PHE A 121 -1.91 -27.51 -48.86
CA PHE A 121 -3.09 -26.95 -49.50
C PHE A 121 -4.15 -26.59 -48.45
N ILE A 122 -4.53 -25.31 -48.38
CA ILE A 122 -5.72 -24.89 -47.61
C ILE A 122 -6.94 -25.50 -48.33
N ASN A 123 -7.50 -26.55 -47.75
CA ASN A 123 -8.78 -27.09 -48.21
C ASN A 123 -9.89 -26.09 -47.87
N LYS A 124 -10.34 -25.33 -48.88
CA LYS A 124 -11.39 -24.29 -48.74
C LYS A 124 -12.75 -24.83 -48.29
N ASN A 125 -12.94 -26.15 -48.25
CA ASN A 125 -14.19 -26.79 -47.85
C ASN A 125 -14.21 -27.22 -46.36
N VAL A 126 -13.16 -26.92 -45.59
CA VAL A 126 -13.11 -27.25 -44.16
C VAL A 126 -13.35 -25.97 -43.35
N ALA A 127 -14.50 -25.90 -42.67
CA ALA A 127 -14.75 -24.86 -41.68
C ALA A 127 -13.86 -25.11 -40.45
N VAL A 128 -12.86 -24.25 -40.23
CA VAL A 128 -12.07 -24.27 -39.00
C VAL A 128 -12.78 -23.40 -37.96
N PRO A 129 -13.10 -23.93 -36.76
CA PRO A 129 -13.73 -23.13 -35.72
C PRO A 129 -12.76 -22.05 -35.23
N VAL A 130 -13.14 -20.79 -35.41
CA VAL A 130 -12.40 -19.64 -34.85
C VAL A 130 -12.51 -19.72 -33.33
N ARG A 131 -11.38 -19.93 -32.63
CA ARG A 131 -11.34 -19.85 -31.16
C ARG A 131 -11.67 -18.43 -30.74
N LYS A 132 -12.87 -18.22 -30.20
CA LYS A 132 -13.38 -16.94 -29.65
C LYS A 132 -12.57 -16.40 -28.46
N SER A 133 -11.57 -17.11 -27.95
CA SER A 133 -10.89 -16.80 -26.68
C SER A 133 -9.96 -15.59 -26.72
N VAL A 134 -9.70 -15.00 -27.89
CA VAL A 134 -8.70 -13.92 -28.02
C VAL A 134 -9.32 -12.51 -27.95
N ILE A 135 -10.65 -12.39 -28.03
CA ILE A 135 -11.30 -11.08 -28.01
C ILE A 135 -12.07 -10.91 -26.70
N SER A 136 -11.35 -10.67 -25.60
CA SER A 136 -11.98 -9.99 -24.47
C SER A 136 -11.96 -8.50 -24.79
N PHE A 137 -13.11 -7.95 -25.19
CA PHE A 137 -13.28 -6.50 -25.18
C PHE A 137 -13.15 -6.06 -23.72
N ASN A 138 -12.02 -5.45 -23.38
CA ASN A 138 -11.90 -4.71 -22.13
C ASN A 138 -12.86 -3.53 -22.28
N GLU A 139 -13.97 -3.54 -21.53
CA GLU A 139 -14.89 -2.41 -21.53
C GLU A 139 -14.08 -1.14 -21.24
N PRO A 140 -14.05 -0.15 -22.15
CA PRO A 140 -13.47 1.13 -21.81
C PRO A 140 -14.25 1.66 -20.60
N LYS A 141 -13.53 1.96 -19.52
CA LYS A 141 -14.02 2.75 -18.39
C LYS A 141 -14.45 4.11 -18.92
N TYR A 142 -15.63 4.22 -19.50
CA TYR A 142 -16.28 5.51 -19.62
C TYR A 142 -16.56 5.96 -18.20
N LEU A 143 -15.78 6.96 -17.77
CA LEU A 143 -16.10 7.75 -16.60
C LEU A 143 -17.57 8.18 -16.74
N ARG A 144 -18.34 7.99 -15.66
CA ARG A 144 -19.69 8.55 -15.53
C ARG A 144 -19.66 9.96 -16.08
N ALA A 145 -20.61 10.29 -16.95
CA ALA A 145 -20.78 11.64 -17.45
C ALA A 145 -20.71 12.62 -16.28
N THR A 146 -19.64 13.41 -16.21
CA THR A 146 -19.57 14.57 -15.34
C THR A 146 -20.47 15.62 -15.97
N GLY A 147 -21.77 15.42 -15.84
CA GLY A 147 -22.74 16.47 -16.09
C GLY A 147 -22.48 17.56 -15.07
N THR A 148 -21.71 18.58 -15.46
CA THR A 148 -22.07 19.94 -15.10
C THR A 148 -23.46 20.17 -15.64
N ASN A 149 -24.43 20.49 -14.76
CA ASN A 149 -25.49 21.49 -14.92
C ASN A 149 -26.63 21.24 -13.93
N GLY A 150 -26.86 22.20 -13.04
CA GLY A 150 -27.95 22.25 -12.06
C GLY A 150 -27.54 23.05 -10.83
#